data_AF-A0A7S2YPH7-F1
#
_entry.id   AF-A0A7S2YPH7-F1
#
_cell.length_a   1.000
_cell.length_b   1.000
_cell.length_c   1.000
_cell.angle_alpha   90.00
_cell.angle_beta   90.00
_cell.angle_gamma   90.00
#
_symmetry.space_group_name_H-M   'P 1'
#
loop_
_entity.id
_entity.type
_entity.pdbx_description
1 polymer ?
#
loop_
_entity_poly.entity_id
_entity_poly.type
_entity_poly.pdbx_seq_one_letter_code
_entity_poly.pdbx_strand_id
1 'polypeptide(L)'
;MSVPSAAYSVTASFFHWAVAIPTIGCVGCVMKAQDSPKSEKGKWMYRHKSLGLLTGMIVAPRLGYRLLSRSSYNVLELKGNSSAENFLGKAGHYLLYGFMTVMPATGIAMGYFGGAGLPFFFTKFSAIKKTDENKASTGAIAKNAFQVHKQLGVYGKYLIPVHASAAFLHYFRGQAIFTRVNPFRTPRG
;
A
#
# COMPACT_ATOMS: atom_id res chain seq x y z
N MET A 1 29.44 0.98 10.72
CA MET A 1 28.48 1.97 10.19
C MET A 1 28.38 1.76 8.69
N SER A 2 27.18 1.60 8.13
CA SER A 2 27.03 1.39 6.68
C SER A 2 27.14 2.71 5.93
N VAL A 3 27.92 2.72 4.85
CA VAL A 3 28.10 3.89 3.98
C VAL A 3 26.76 4.21 3.30
N PRO A 4 26.30 5.47 3.32
CA PRO A 4 25.07 5.87 2.64
C PRO A 4 25.12 5.55 1.14
N SER A 5 24.07 4.92 0.62
CA SER A 5 23.97 4.60 -0.81
C SER A 5 23.25 5.69 -1.58
N ALA A 6 23.59 5.86 -2.86
CA ALA A 6 22.80 6.71 -3.76
C ALA A 6 21.39 6.15 -3.99
N ALA A 7 21.14 4.85 -3.76
CA ALA A 7 19.94 4.15 -4.20
C ALA A 7 19.51 3.00 -3.25
N TYR A 8 18.21 2.74 -3.08
CA TYR A 8 17.65 1.70 -2.18
C TYR A 8 17.95 0.29 -2.63
N SER A 9 18.31 -0.67 -1.77
CA SER A 9 18.63 -2.06 -2.21
C SER A 9 17.67 -2.63 -3.27
N VAL A 10 18.15 -3.56 -4.11
CA VAL A 10 17.31 -4.22 -5.13
C VAL A 10 16.04 -4.82 -4.50
N THR A 11 16.19 -5.46 -3.33
CA THR A 11 15.06 -5.98 -2.54
C THR A 11 14.07 -4.90 -2.10
N ALA A 12 14.55 -3.77 -1.57
CA ALA A 12 13.68 -2.65 -1.20
C ALA A 12 12.94 -2.07 -2.42
N SER A 13 13.63 -1.97 -3.55
CA SER A 13 13.07 -1.50 -4.83
C SER A 13 12.02 -2.48 -5.36
N PHE A 14 12.25 -3.78 -5.27
CA PHE A 14 11.26 -4.79 -5.62
C PHE A 14 10.01 -4.68 -4.75
N PHE A 15 10.16 -4.64 -3.42
CA PHE A 15 9.03 -4.46 -2.50
C PHE A 15 8.28 -3.14 -2.72
N HIS A 16 8.98 -2.08 -3.16
CA HIS A 16 8.35 -0.82 -3.54
C HIS A 16 7.30 -1.06 -4.63
N TRP A 17 7.72 -1.61 -5.77
CA TRP A 17 6.87 -1.84 -6.92
C TRP A 17 5.84 -2.96 -6.70
N ALA A 18 6.23 -4.03 -6.00
CA ALA A 18 5.34 -5.15 -5.68
C ALA A 18 4.13 -4.72 -4.83
N VAL A 19 4.25 -3.66 -4.02
CA VAL A 19 3.12 -3.05 -3.30
C VAL A 19 2.43 -1.98 -4.15
N ALA A 20 3.20 -1.13 -4.84
CA ALA A 20 2.66 0.02 -5.57
C ALA A 20 1.67 -0.40 -6.67
N ILE A 21 2.04 -1.39 -7.49
CA ILE A 21 1.22 -1.86 -8.62
C ILE A 21 -0.16 -2.38 -8.17
N PRO A 22 -0.27 -3.36 -7.26
CA PRO A 22 -1.57 -3.85 -6.82
C PRO A 22 -2.34 -2.78 -6.01
N THR A 23 -1.67 -1.89 -5.29
CA THR A 23 -2.34 -0.77 -4.59
C THR A 23 -3.02 0.17 -5.58
N ILE A 24 -2.33 0.57 -6.65
CA ILE A 24 -2.89 1.43 -7.71
C ILE A 24 -4.08 0.71 -8.38
N GLY A 25 -3.92 -0.57 -8.74
CA GLY A 25 -5.01 -1.36 -9.31
C GLY A 25 -6.21 -1.50 -8.37
N CYS A 26 -5.97 -1.65 -7.06
CA CYS A 26 -6.98 -1.73 -6.02
C CYS A 26 -7.80 -0.43 -5.93
N VAL A 27 -7.12 0.72 -5.93
CA VAL A 27 -7.76 2.05 -5.93
C VAL A 27 -8.55 2.27 -7.23
N GLY A 28 -7.97 1.94 -8.38
CA GLY A 28 -8.65 2.02 -9.67
C GLY A 28 -9.93 1.16 -9.71
N CYS A 29 -9.89 -0.05 -9.15
CA CYS A 29 -11.08 -0.92 -9.07
C CYS A 29 -12.20 -0.32 -8.23
N VAL A 30 -11.91 0.28 -7.07
CA VAL A 30 -12.97 0.88 -6.24
C VAL A 30 -13.52 2.16 -6.86
N MET A 31 -12.69 2.97 -7.51
CA MET A 31 -13.16 4.14 -8.27
C MET A 31 -14.08 3.70 -9.40
N LYS A 32 -13.67 2.71 -10.19
CA LYS A 32 -14.53 2.14 -11.24
C LYS A 32 -15.82 1.56 -10.69
N ALA A 33 -15.78 0.90 -9.53
CA ALA A 33 -16.97 0.37 -8.85
C ALA A 33 -17.94 1.48 -8.37
N GLN A 34 -17.44 2.69 -8.09
CA GLN A 34 -18.25 3.83 -7.67
C GLN A 34 -19.04 4.41 -8.86
N ASP A 35 -18.45 4.39 -10.05
CA ASP A 35 -19.04 4.95 -11.28
C ASP A 35 -19.79 3.91 -12.13
N SER A 36 -19.66 2.62 -11.81
CA SER A 36 -20.31 1.53 -12.55
C SER A 36 -21.77 1.29 -12.13
N PRO A 37 -22.63 0.78 -13.05
CA PRO A 37 -23.97 0.30 -12.72
C PRO A 37 -23.96 -0.83 -11.67
N LYS A 38 -25.09 -1.03 -11.00
CA LYS A 38 -25.25 -2.03 -9.91
C LYS A 38 -24.84 -3.45 -10.33
N SER A 39 -25.11 -3.83 -11.58
CA SER A 39 -24.77 -5.15 -12.15
C SER A 39 -23.26 -5.41 -12.21
N GLU A 40 -22.45 -4.38 -12.44
CA GLU A 40 -20.98 -4.52 -12.57
C GLU A 40 -20.22 -4.26 -11.27
N LYS A 41 -20.84 -3.52 -10.34
CA LYS A 41 -20.19 -3.09 -9.09
C LYS A 41 -19.60 -4.26 -8.30
N GLY A 42 -20.30 -5.40 -8.25
CA GLY A 42 -19.83 -6.60 -7.58
C GLY A 42 -18.50 -7.13 -8.13
N LYS A 43 -18.36 -7.15 -9.47
CA LYS A 43 -17.14 -7.60 -10.17
C LYS A 43 -15.94 -6.73 -9.85
N TRP A 44 -16.12 -5.41 -9.87
CA TRP A 44 -15.05 -4.46 -9.54
C TRP A 44 -14.67 -4.51 -8.05
N MET A 45 -15.66 -4.64 -7.16
CA MET A 45 -15.40 -4.81 -5.72
C MET A 45 -14.70 -6.13 -5.39
N TYR A 46 -14.98 -7.21 -6.14
CA TYR A 46 -14.27 -8.47 -5.99
C TYR A 46 -12.78 -8.32 -6.34
N ARG A 47 -12.47 -7.66 -7.47
CA ARG A 47 -11.09 -7.35 -7.89
C ARG A 47 -10.39 -6.43 -6.90
N HIS A 48 -11.06 -5.39 -6.43
CA HIS A 48 -10.57 -4.49 -5.38
C HIS A 48 -10.16 -5.27 -4.12
N LYS A 49 -11.03 -6.15 -3.60
CA LYS A 49 -10.74 -6.98 -2.43
C LYS A 49 -9.55 -7.93 -2.67
N SER A 50 -9.47 -8.52 -3.86
CA SER A 50 -8.37 -9.43 -4.23
C SER A 50 -7.02 -8.72 -4.27
N LEU A 51 -6.95 -7.55 -4.92
CA LEU A 51 -5.74 -6.73 -4.99
C LEU A 51 -5.37 -6.12 -3.63
N GLY A 52 -6.37 -5.75 -2.82
CA GLY A 52 -6.17 -5.29 -1.46
C GLY A 52 -5.58 -6.39 -0.56
N LEU A 53 -6.09 -7.62 -0.66
CA LEU A 53 -5.53 -8.76 0.07
C LEU A 53 -4.11 -9.10 -0.40
N LEU A 54 -3.86 -9.12 -1.72
CA LEU A 54 -2.51 -9.29 -2.27
C LEU A 54 -1.54 -8.24 -1.71
N THR A 55 -1.96 -6.97 -1.71
CA THR A 55 -1.19 -5.86 -1.14
C THR A 55 -0.86 -6.13 0.33
N GLY A 56 -1.85 -6.54 1.14
CA GLY A 56 -1.64 -6.89 2.54
C GLY A 56 -0.61 -8.00 2.76
N MET A 57 -0.67 -9.06 1.94
CA MET A 57 0.29 -10.17 1.98
C MET A 57 1.72 -9.74 1.63
N ILE A 58 1.91 -8.73 0.77
CA ILE A 58 3.23 -8.21 0.40
C ILE A 58 3.72 -7.16 1.41
N VAL A 59 2.83 -6.37 2.00
CA VAL A 59 3.18 -5.34 2.98
C VAL A 59 3.82 -5.94 4.23
N ALA A 60 3.32 -7.07 4.73
CA ALA A 60 3.90 -7.73 5.91
C ALA A 60 5.41 -8.06 5.76
N PRO A 61 5.86 -8.80 4.73
CA PRO A 61 7.29 -9.05 4.52
C PRO A 61 8.06 -7.77 4.17
N ARG A 62 7.45 -6.80 3.47
CA ARG A 62 8.08 -5.49 3.23
C ARG A 62 8.39 -4.75 4.53
N LEU A 63 7.46 -4.73 5.49
CA LEU A 63 7.66 -4.13 6.80
C LEU A 63 8.72 -4.89 7.59
N GLY A 64 8.68 -6.22 7.57
CA GLY A 64 9.73 -7.07 8.16
C GLY A 64 11.11 -6.73 7.60
N TYR A 65 11.25 -6.64 6.28
CA TYR A 65 12.51 -6.25 5.63
C TYR A 65 12.93 -4.83 6.02
N ARG A 66 12.00 -3.87 6.11
CA ARG A 66 12.30 -2.50 6.56
C ARG A 66 12.87 -2.44 7.98
N LEU A 67 12.32 -3.27 8.88
CA LEU A 67 12.69 -3.32 10.28
C LEU A 67 14.01 -4.06 10.52
N LEU A 68 14.23 -5.17 9.80
CA LEU A 68 15.41 -6.04 9.95
C LEU A 68 16.62 -5.53 9.16
N SER A 69 16.41 -4.91 8.00
CA SER A 69 17.47 -4.45 7.09
C SER A 69 17.62 -2.93 7.13
N ARG A 70 17.67 -2.31 8.31
CA ARG A 70 17.74 -0.85 8.50
C ARG A 70 18.82 -0.18 7.65
N SER A 71 19.99 -0.83 7.52
CA SER A 71 21.12 -0.38 6.70
C SER A 71 20.75 -0.19 5.22
N SER A 72 19.91 -1.06 4.66
CA SER A 72 19.47 -1.02 3.25
C SER A 72 18.57 0.18 2.90
N TYR A 73 18.14 0.94 3.92
CA TYR A 73 17.32 2.13 3.78
C TYR A 73 18.09 3.43 4.12
N ASN A 74 19.39 3.34 4.40
CA ASN A 74 20.26 4.49 4.54
C ASN A 74 20.67 5.02 3.15
N VAL A 75 19.77 5.77 2.53
CA VAL A 75 19.96 6.35 1.20
C VAL A 75 20.19 7.85 1.32
N LEU A 76 21.19 8.37 0.61
CA LEU A 76 21.50 9.80 0.54
C LEU A 76 20.29 10.62 0.09
N GLU A 77 20.20 11.84 0.58
CA GLU A 77 19.22 12.82 0.10
C GLU A 77 19.45 13.12 -1.39
N LEU A 78 18.37 13.48 -2.09
CA LEU A 78 18.46 13.74 -3.52
C LEU A 78 19.23 15.04 -3.76
N LYS A 79 20.28 15.00 -4.59
CA LYS A 79 21.08 16.19 -4.90
C LYS A 79 20.18 17.29 -5.49
N GLY A 80 20.33 18.51 -4.97
CA GLY A 80 19.56 19.68 -5.41
C GLY A 80 18.18 19.82 -4.77
N ASN A 81 17.81 18.94 -3.83
CA ASN A 81 16.62 19.16 -3.01
C ASN A 81 16.90 20.18 -1.89
N SER A 82 15.93 21.05 -1.67
CA SER A 82 15.83 21.87 -0.47
C SER A 82 15.52 21.03 0.78
N SER A 83 15.80 21.58 1.96
CA SER A 83 15.44 20.96 3.24
C SER A 83 13.94 20.69 3.35
N ALA A 84 13.10 21.55 2.77
CA ALA A 84 11.64 21.39 2.75
C ALA A 84 11.22 20.18 1.90
N GLU A 85 11.79 19.99 0.71
CA GLU A 85 11.51 18.82 -0.14
C GLU A 85 11.95 17.52 0.55
N ASN A 86 13.11 17.52 1.22
CA ASN A 86 13.58 16.36 1.96
C ASN A 86 12.67 16.03 3.16
N PHE A 87 12.19 17.05 3.88
CA PHE A 87 11.21 16.87 4.95
C PHE A 87 9.88 16.31 4.43
N LEU A 88 9.31 16.93 3.39
CA LEU A 88 8.04 16.50 2.79
C LEU A 88 8.13 15.08 2.21
N GLY A 89 9.26 14.72 1.60
CA GLY A 89 9.52 13.36 1.13
C GLY A 89 9.53 12.34 2.27
N LYS A 90 10.18 12.67 3.41
CA LYS A 90 10.17 11.82 4.61
C LYS A 90 8.76 11.71 5.18
N ALA A 91 8.06 12.81 5.37
CA ALA A 91 6.68 12.85 5.89
C ALA A 91 5.72 12.04 5.00
N GLY A 92 5.78 12.23 3.68
CA GLY A 92 4.99 11.48 2.71
C GLY A 92 5.24 9.97 2.79
N HIS A 93 6.51 9.54 2.94
CA HIS A 93 6.81 8.14 3.17
C HIS A 93 6.20 7.62 4.48
N TYR A 94 6.34 8.33 5.60
CA TYR A 94 5.73 7.89 6.87
C TYR A 94 4.21 7.75 6.76
N LEU A 95 3.54 8.71 6.12
CA LEU A 95 2.10 8.65 5.85
C LEU A 95 1.76 7.43 4.98
N LEU A 96 2.52 7.16 3.92
CA LEU A 96 2.32 5.99 3.06
C LEU A 96 2.60 4.67 3.77
N TYR A 97 3.57 4.60 4.68
CA TYR A 97 3.81 3.42 5.52
C TYR A 97 2.61 3.16 6.43
N GLY A 98 2.08 4.20 7.08
CA GLY A 98 0.85 4.08 7.87
C GLY A 98 -0.35 3.63 7.01
N PHE A 99 -0.56 4.32 5.88
CA PHE A 99 -1.63 4.00 4.94
C PHE A 99 -1.56 2.57 4.44
N MET A 100 -0.41 2.13 3.88
CA MET A 100 -0.27 0.80 3.28
C MET A 100 -0.37 -0.33 4.32
N THR A 101 -0.26 -0.02 5.61
CA THR A 101 -0.42 -1.00 6.69
C THR A 101 -1.87 -1.06 7.16
N VAL A 102 -2.45 0.09 7.54
CA VAL A 102 -3.79 0.15 8.13
C VAL A 102 -4.87 -0.12 7.07
N MET A 103 -4.66 0.31 5.82
CA MET A 103 -5.62 0.11 4.73
C MET A 103 -5.91 -1.37 4.45
N PRO A 104 -4.93 -2.24 4.13
CA PRO A 104 -5.23 -3.65 3.92
C PRO A 104 -5.65 -4.36 5.22
N ALA A 105 -5.07 -4.00 6.39
CA ALA A 105 -5.46 -4.61 7.66
C ALA A 105 -6.95 -4.41 7.97
N THR A 106 -7.47 -3.20 7.76
CA THR A 106 -8.90 -2.90 7.94
C THR A 106 -9.76 -3.59 6.88
N GLY A 107 -9.32 -3.67 5.63
CA GLY A 107 -10.04 -4.40 4.57
C GLY A 107 -10.14 -5.91 4.86
N ILE A 108 -9.07 -6.51 5.36
CA ILE A 108 -9.03 -7.91 5.81
C ILE A 108 -9.97 -8.09 7.02
N ALA A 109 -9.90 -7.21 8.02
CA ALA A 109 -10.77 -7.27 9.18
C ALA A 109 -12.25 -7.20 8.80
N MET A 110 -12.63 -6.33 7.85
CA MET A 110 -14.00 -6.24 7.34
C MET A 110 -14.47 -7.56 6.72
N GLY A 111 -13.67 -8.20 5.86
CA GLY A 111 -14.05 -9.44 5.21
C GLY A 111 -14.07 -10.63 6.16
N TYR A 112 -13.07 -10.72 7.03
CA TYR A 112 -12.89 -11.81 7.98
C TYR A 112 -13.91 -11.74 9.13
N PHE A 113 -14.00 -10.64 9.87
CA PHE A 113 -14.97 -10.50 10.98
C PHE A 113 -16.38 -10.20 10.49
N GLY A 114 -16.55 -9.69 9.27
CA GLY A 114 -17.85 -9.50 8.64
C GLY A 114 -18.56 -10.81 8.29
N GLY A 115 -17.86 -11.95 8.27
CA GLY A 115 -18.42 -13.25 7.90
C GLY A 115 -18.50 -13.49 6.39
N ALA A 116 -18.17 -12.48 5.58
CA ALA A 116 -18.29 -12.56 4.12
C ALA A 116 -17.13 -13.33 3.47
N GLY A 117 -16.01 -13.52 4.16
CA GLY A 117 -14.78 -14.10 3.64
C GLY A 117 -13.90 -13.08 2.91
N LEU A 118 -12.76 -13.55 2.42
CA LEU A 118 -11.77 -12.73 1.72
C LEU A 118 -11.63 -13.20 0.27
N PRO A 119 -12.28 -12.52 -0.70
CA PRO A 119 -12.08 -12.78 -2.12
C PRO A 119 -10.62 -12.67 -2.53
N PHE A 120 -10.14 -13.63 -3.31
CA PHE A 120 -8.77 -13.65 -3.82
C PHE A 120 -8.69 -14.25 -5.22
N PHE A 121 -8.90 -13.40 -6.23
CA PHE A 121 -8.87 -13.76 -7.65
C PHE A 121 -9.79 -14.96 -7.97
N PHE A 122 -9.25 -16.15 -8.13
CA PHE A 122 -9.99 -17.36 -8.46
C PHE A 122 -10.45 -18.16 -7.23
N THR A 123 -10.14 -17.71 -6.01
CA THR A 123 -10.53 -18.38 -4.77
C THR A 123 -11.07 -17.40 -3.72
N LYS A 124 -11.49 -17.92 -2.58
CA LYS A 124 -12.03 -17.16 -1.45
C LYS A 124 -11.59 -17.81 -0.14
N PHE A 125 -10.91 -17.06 0.72
CA PHE A 125 -10.60 -17.52 2.06
C PHE A 125 -11.81 -17.39 2.99
N SER A 126 -11.99 -18.38 3.85
CA SER A 126 -13.07 -18.43 4.83
C SER A 126 -12.93 -17.31 5.87
N ALA A 127 -14.07 -16.79 6.30
CA ALA A 127 -14.18 -15.86 7.42
C ALA A 127 -14.47 -16.61 8.73
N ILE A 128 -14.48 -15.88 9.83
CA ILE A 128 -14.96 -16.41 11.10
C ILE A 128 -16.43 -16.83 10.98
N LYS A 129 -16.79 -18.00 11.52
CA LYS A 129 -18.19 -18.42 11.62
C LYS A 129 -18.87 -17.55 12.68
N LYS A 130 -19.95 -16.87 12.29
CA LYS A 130 -20.76 -16.09 13.21
C LYS A 130 -21.68 -17.00 14.03
N THR A 131 -21.61 -16.85 15.35
CA THR A 131 -22.48 -17.51 16.34
C THR A 131 -23.24 -16.45 17.13
N ASP A 132 -24.26 -16.84 17.89
CA ASP A 132 -24.98 -15.88 18.73
C ASP A 132 -24.11 -15.21 19.78
N GLU A 133 -23.08 -15.92 20.26
CA GLU A 133 -22.11 -15.43 21.24
C GLU A 133 -21.14 -14.38 20.64
N ASN A 134 -20.70 -14.55 19.39
CA ASN A 134 -19.65 -13.72 18.81
C ASN A 134 -20.15 -12.69 17.77
N LYS A 135 -21.40 -12.79 17.31
CA LYS A 135 -21.93 -11.94 16.23
C LYS A 135 -21.87 -10.45 16.57
N ALA A 136 -22.08 -10.10 17.84
CA ALA A 136 -22.07 -8.72 18.31
C ALA A 136 -20.64 -8.13 18.26
N SER A 137 -19.67 -8.82 18.85
CA SER A 137 -18.28 -8.35 18.91
C SER A 137 -17.62 -8.33 17.52
N THR A 138 -17.79 -9.39 16.73
CA THR A 138 -17.28 -9.45 15.34
C THR A 138 -17.93 -8.42 14.43
N GLY A 139 -19.23 -8.16 14.61
CA GLY A 139 -19.96 -7.09 13.94
C GLY A 139 -19.41 -5.71 14.25
N ALA A 140 -19.10 -5.42 15.52
CA ALA A 140 -18.49 -4.16 15.95
C ALA A 140 -17.10 -3.95 15.32
N ILE A 141 -16.25 -4.99 15.31
CA ILE A 141 -14.92 -4.94 14.67
C ILE A 141 -15.07 -4.63 13.18
N ALA A 142 -15.93 -5.37 12.47
CA ALA A 142 -16.13 -5.17 11.04
C ALA A 142 -16.67 -3.77 10.72
N LYS A 143 -17.58 -3.24 11.54
CA LYS A 143 -18.12 -1.87 11.40
C LYS A 143 -17.03 -0.82 11.61
N ASN A 144 -16.24 -0.93 12.67
CA ASN A 144 -15.15 0.01 12.94
C ASN A 144 -14.08 -0.04 11.84
N ALA A 145 -13.70 -1.24 11.42
CA ALA A 145 -12.79 -1.44 10.31
C ALA A 145 -13.31 -0.79 9.01
N PHE A 146 -14.61 -0.92 8.72
CA PHE A 146 -15.22 -0.25 7.57
C PHE A 146 -15.14 1.29 7.65
N GLN A 147 -15.38 1.88 8.81
CA GLN A 147 -15.29 3.34 8.96
C GLN A 147 -13.86 3.83 8.73
N VAL A 148 -12.88 3.17 9.35
CA VAL A 148 -11.46 3.50 9.16
C VAL A 148 -11.04 3.29 7.70
N HIS A 149 -11.41 2.16 7.09
CA HIS A 149 -11.07 1.85 5.70
C HIS A 149 -11.66 2.86 4.72
N LYS A 150 -12.94 3.22 4.89
CA LYS A 150 -13.60 4.24 4.08
C LYS A 150 -12.90 5.59 4.23
N GLN A 151 -12.61 6.02 5.45
CA GLN A 151 -11.97 7.31 5.72
C GLN A 151 -10.56 7.37 5.13
N LEU A 152 -9.73 6.36 5.42
CA LEU A 152 -8.39 6.27 4.83
C LEU A 152 -8.44 6.17 3.31
N GLY A 153 -9.48 5.55 2.75
CA GLY A 153 -9.66 5.41 1.30
C GLY A 153 -9.80 6.76 0.62
N VAL A 154 -10.48 7.72 1.25
CA VAL A 154 -10.58 9.10 0.77
C VAL A 154 -9.20 9.75 0.73
N TYR A 155 -8.40 9.63 1.79
CA TYR A 155 -7.05 10.20 1.81
C TYR A 155 -6.11 9.51 0.80
N GLY A 156 -6.21 8.18 0.66
CA GLY A 156 -5.41 7.39 -0.27
C GLY A 156 -5.57 7.81 -1.73
N LYS A 157 -6.79 8.22 -2.12
CA LYS A 157 -7.07 8.76 -3.46
C LYS A 157 -6.21 9.98 -3.81
N TYR A 158 -5.78 10.76 -2.83
CA TYR A 158 -4.93 11.93 -3.05
C TYR A 158 -3.47 11.67 -2.71
N LEU A 159 -3.20 10.95 -1.62
CA LEU A 159 -1.84 10.69 -1.15
C LEU A 159 -1.00 9.93 -2.18
N ILE A 160 -1.58 8.91 -2.84
CA ILE A 160 -0.88 8.10 -3.84
C ILE A 160 -0.54 8.94 -5.09
N PRO A 161 -1.50 9.66 -5.73
CA PRO A 161 -1.16 10.54 -6.84
C PRO A 161 -0.18 11.65 -6.47
N VAL A 162 -0.32 12.29 -5.31
CA VAL A 162 0.62 13.35 -4.88
C VAL A 162 2.05 12.80 -4.78
N HIS A 163 2.22 11.62 -4.19
CA HIS A 163 3.52 10.96 -4.10
C HIS A 163 4.09 10.62 -5.49
N ALA A 164 3.28 10.02 -6.36
CA ALA A 164 3.69 9.67 -7.72
C ALA A 164 4.06 10.93 -8.54
N SER A 165 3.21 11.96 -8.50
CA SER A 165 3.45 13.24 -9.18
C SER A 165 4.73 13.92 -8.68
N ALA A 166 5.00 13.91 -7.37
CA ALA A 166 6.25 14.44 -6.84
C ALA A 166 7.48 13.70 -7.40
N ALA A 167 7.41 12.37 -7.55
CA ALA A 167 8.48 11.61 -8.20
C ALA A 167 8.65 12.02 -9.67
N PHE A 168 7.56 12.22 -10.42
CA PHE A 168 7.65 12.72 -11.80
C PHE A 168 8.22 14.13 -11.88
N LEU A 169 7.87 15.03 -10.95
CA LEU A 169 8.46 16.38 -10.89
C LEU A 169 9.98 16.33 -10.70
N HIS A 170 10.48 15.46 -9.81
CA HIS A 170 11.92 15.25 -9.64
C HIS A 170 12.57 14.70 -10.91
N TYR A 171 11.90 13.76 -11.60
CA TYR A 171 12.38 13.21 -12.86
C TYR A 171 12.49 14.28 -13.95
N PHE A 172 11.46 15.13 -14.12
CA PHE A 172 11.48 16.21 -15.11
C PHE A 172 12.50 17.30 -14.80
N ARG A 173 12.90 17.45 -13.52
CA ARG A 173 14.02 18.31 -13.11
C ARG A 173 15.40 17.68 -13.34
N GLY A 174 15.48 16.54 -14.03
CA GLY A 174 16.72 15.84 -14.34
C GLY A 174 17.31 15.08 -13.15
N GLN A 175 16.56 14.90 -12.06
CA GLN A 175 17.05 14.18 -10.90
C GLN A 175 16.83 12.68 -11.07
N ALA A 176 17.77 11.90 -10.55
CA ALA A 176 17.80 10.44 -10.68
C ALA A 176 16.81 9.72 -9.73
N ILE A 177 15.55 10.17 -9.64
CA ILE A 177 14.58 9.66 -8.65
C ILE A 177 14.16 8.21 -8.92
N PHE A 178 13.85 7.84 -10.17
CA PHE A 178 13.40 6.48 -10.51
C PHE A 178 14.53 5.46 -10.46
N THR A 179 15.78 5.86 -10.75
CA THR A 179 16.93 4.96 -10.64
C THR A 179 17.19 4.52 -9.19
N ARG A 180 16.79 5.35 -8.20
CA ARG A 180 16.90 5.04 -6.76
C ARG A 180 16.03 3.87 -6.33
N VAL A 181 14.95 3.61 -7.06
CA VAL A 181 13.96 2.56 -6.81
C VAL A 181 13.87 1.56 -7.97
N ASN A 182 14.92 1.45 -8.81
CA ASN A 182 14.96 0.49 -9.90
C ASN A 182 15.32 -0.92 -9.39
N PRO A 183 14.43 -1.92 -9.52
CA PRO A 183 14.70 -3.30 -9.08
C PRO A 183 15.61 -4.08 -10.03
N PHE A 184 15.92 -3.56 -11.22
CA PHE A 184 16.74 -4.23 -12.23
C PHE A 184 18.18 -3.70 -12.32
N ARG A 185 18.57 -2.83 -11.40
CA ARG A 185 19.95 -2.34 -11.37
C ARG A 185 20.89 -3.45 -10.90
N THR A 186 22.09 -3.47 -11.46
CA THR A 186 23.15 -4.36 -10.98
C THR A 186 23.45 -4.05 -9.51
N PRO A 187 23.44 -5.05 -8.61
CA PRO A 187 23.95 -4.86 -7.26
C PRO A 187 25.38 -4.33 -7.37
N ARG A 188 25.65 -3.15 -6.79
CA ARG A 188 27.05 -2.74 -6.60
C ARG A 188 27.58 -3.63 -5.48
N GLY A 189 28.56 -4.47 -5.82
CA GLY A 189 29.37 -5.20 -4.84
C GLY A 189 30.11 -4.26 -3.91
#